data_AF-A0A0Q4DB45-F1
#
_entry.id   AF-A0A0Q4DB45-F1
#
_cell.length_a   1.000
_cell.length_b   1.000
_cell.length_c   1.000
_cell.angle_alpha   90.00
_cell.angle_beta   90.00
_cell.angle_gamma   90.00
#
_symmetry.space_group_name_H-M   'P 1'
#
loop_
_entity.id
_entity.type
_entity.pdbx_description
1 polymer ?
#
loop_
_entity_poly.entity_id
_entity_poly.type
_entity_poly.pdbx_seq_one_letter_code
_entity_poly.pdbx_strand_id
1 'polypeptide(L)'
;MSCHQRIIVELSLHILRAAAGRSDKGKVDTIEVRLALRCLIADCPERWPLDMFWNSAGTDHDIGRARGCTAAFNGIVRQLAHPNQRPD
;
A
#
# COMPACT_ATOMS: atom_id res chain seq x y z
N MET A 1 12.03 -9.27 -12.16
CA MET A 1 10.83 -9.88 -11.54
C MET A 1 10.28 -10.94 -12.48
N SER A 2 9.74 -12.05 -11.95
CA SER A 2 9.04 -13.06 -12.76
C SER A 2 7.64 -12.56 -13.17
N CYS A 3 7.03 -13.19 -14.19
CA CYS A 3 5.65 -12.88 -14.59
C CYS A 3 4.66 -13.04 -13.43
N HIS A 4 4.79 -14.13 -12.67
CA HIS A 4 3.97 -14.40 -11.49
C HIS A 4 4.10 -13.30 -10.42
N GLN A 5 5.34 -12.87 -10.11
CA GLN A 5 5.58 -11.81 -9.14
C GLN A 5 4.97 -10.48 -9.61
N ARG A 6 5.09 -10.16 -10.90
CA ARG A 6 4.51 -8.96 -11.48
C ARG A 6 2.99 -8.94 -11.32
N ILE A 7 2.32 -10.06 -11.59
CA ILE A 7 0.87 -10.19 -11.41
C ILE A 7 0.48 -9.98 -9.94
N ILE A 8 1.23 -10.57 -9.00
CA ILE A 8 0.98 -10.39 -7.56
C ILE A 8 1.10 -8.91 -7.16
N VAL A 9 2.13 -8.21 -7.63
CA VAL A 9 2.33 -6.78 -7.34
C VAL A 9 1.20 -5.95 -7.93
N GLU A 10 0.82 -6.17 -9.19
CA GLU A 10 -0.27 -5.45 -9.85
C GLU A 10 -1.61 -5.65 -9.14
N LEU A 11 -1.95 -6.89 -8.75
CA LEU A 11 -3.15 -7.20 -7.98
C LEU A 11 -3.14 -6.56 -6.59
N SER A 12 -1.99 -6.58 -5.91
CA SER A 12 -1.83 -5.96 -4.60
C SER A 12 -2.05 -4.44 -4.69
N LEU A 13 -1.47 -3.78 -5.70
CA LEU A 13 -1.70 -2.36 -5.96
C LEU A 13 -3.17 -2.05 -6.27
N HIS A 14 -3.85 -2.93 -7.01
CA HIS A 14 -5.27 -2.76 -7.30
C HIS A 14 -6.12 -2.78 -6.02
N ILE A 15 -5.86 -3.72 -5.11
CA ILE A 15 -6.54 -3.82 -3.81
C ILE A 15 -6.28 -2.56 -2.98
N LEU A 16 -5.04 -2.11 -2.87
CA LEU A 16 -4.69 -0.93 -2.08
C LEU A 16 -5.29 0.35 -2.64
N ARG A 17 -5.35 0.49 -3.97
CA ARG A 17 -6.01 1.63 -4.62
C ARG A 17 -7.51 1.66 -4.33
N ALA A 18 -8.17 0.51 -4.42
CA ALA A 18 -9.59 0.39 -4.10
C ALA A 18 -9.86 0.68 -2.62
N ALA A 19 -9.00 0.20 -1.72
CA ALA A 19 -9.09 0.50 -0.28
C ALA A 19 -8.90 1.99 0.00
N ALA A 20 -7.88 2.64 -0.58
CA ALA A 20 -7.67 4.08 -0.44
C ALA A 20 -8.90 4.88 -0.91
N GLY A 21 -9.53 4.49 -2.03
CA GLY A 21 -10.75 5.13 -2.52
C GLY A 21 -12.02 4.91 -1.69
N ARG A 22 -12.02 3.97 -0.73
CA ARG A 22 -13.12 3.73 0.22
C ARG A 22 -12.82 4.23 1.63
N SER A 23 -11.57 4.64 1.88
CA SER A 23 -11.07 4.96 3.21
C SER A 23 -11.73 6.21 3.82
N ASP A 24 -12.36 7.06 3.02
CA ASP A 24 -13.20 8.18 3.45
C ASP A 24 -14.54 7.74 4.05
N LYS A 25 -15.04 6.54 3.70
CA LYS A 25 -16.34 6.01 4.11
C LYS A 25 -16.29 5.10 5.32
N GLY A 26 -15.11 4.61 5.69
CA GLY A 26 -14.94 3.73 6.83
C GLY A 26 -13.54 3.12 6.88
N LYS A 27 -13.33 2.28 7.89
CA LYS A 27 -12.08 1.54 8.05
C LYS A 27 -11.88 0.56 6.90
N VAL A 28 -10.64 0.40 6.49
CA VAL A 28 -10.22 -0.45 5.36
C VAL A 28 -9.10 -1.40 5.75
N ASP A 29 -8.94 -1.68 7.05
CA ASP A 29 -7.98 -2.61 7.64
C ASP A 29 -8.42 -4.09 7.47
N THR A 30 -8.86 -4.42 6.26
CA THR A 30 -9.43 -5.72 5.91
C THR A 30 -8.36 -6.79 5.64
N ILE A 31 -8.78 -8.05 5.53
CA ILE A 31 -7.86 -9.18 5.30
C ILE A 31 -7.14 -9.03 3.95
N GLU A 32 -7.85 -8.61 2.90
CA GLU A 32 -7.28 -8.38 1.58
C GLU A 32 -6.24 -7.25 1.57
N VAL A 33 -6.43 -6.20 2.37
CA VAL A 33 -5.43 -5.13 2.53
C VAL A 33 -4.18 -5.64 3.24
N ARG A 34 -4.33 -6.41 4.33
CA ARG A 34 -3.19 -7.05 5.00
C ARG A 34 -2.41 -7.96 4.06
N LEU A 35 -3.10 -8.77 3.26
CA LEU A 35 -2.48 -9.66 2.29
C LEU A 35 -1.73 -8.85 1.21
N ALA A 36 -2.37 -7.83 0.63
CA ALA A 36 -1.75 -6.98 -0.39
C ALA A 36 -0.47 -6.31 0.14
N LEU A 37 -0.49 -5.73 1.35
CA LEU A 37 0.71 -5.16 1.96
C LEU A 37 1.80 -6.21 2.18
N ARG A 38 1.42 -7.41 2.63
CA ARG A 38 2.37 -8.52 2.87
C ARG A 38 3.07 -8.98 1.59
N CYS A 39 2.36 -8.99 0.46
CA CYS A 39 2.89 -9.34 -0.85
C CYS A 39 3.92 -8.32 -1.36
N LEU A 40 3.78 -7.05 -0.99
CA LEU A 40 4.66 -5.97 -1.45
C LEU A 40 5.95 -5.82 -0.63
N ILE A 41 6.10 -6.51 0.51
CA ILE A 41 7.29 -6.41 1.38
C ILE A 41 8.58 -6.72 0.62
N ALA A 42 8.56 -7.67 -0.31
CA ALA A 42 9.76 -8.07 -1.04
C ALA A 42 10.18 -7.05 -2.12
N ASP A 43 9.24 -6.21 -2.58
CA ASP A 43 9.44 -5.28 -3.70
C ASP A 43 9.55 -3.82 -3.25
N CYS A 44 9.19 -3.51 -2.00
CA CYS A 44 9.33 -2.18 -1.39
C CYS A 44 10.59 -2.12 -0.52
N PRO A 45 11.67 -1.42 -0.93
CA PRO A 45 12.88 -1.26 -0.11
C PRO A 45 12.59 -0.54 1.22
N GLU A 46 11.76 0.49 1.18
CA GLU A 46 11.31 1.24 2.36
C GLU A 46 10.00 0.65 2.88
N ARG A 47 9.98 0.25 4.15
CA ARG A 47 8.80 -0.32 4.81
C ARG A 47 7.80 0.73 5.28
N TRP A 48 8.25 1.97 5.51
CA TRP A 48 7.40 3.00 6.11
C TRP A 48 6.08 3.25 5.35
N PRO A 49 5.99 3.15 4.00
CA PRO A 49 4.70 3.33 3.33
C PRO A 49 3.73 2.18 3.58
N LEU A 50 4.24 0.94 3.72
CA LEU A 50 3.41 -0.21 4.05
C LEU A 50 2.86 -0.07 5.47
N ASP A 51 3.71 0.29 6.42
CA ASP A 51 3.33 0.52 7.82
C ASP A 51 2.37 1.71 7.96
N MET A 52 2.63 2.81 7.24
CA MET A 52 1.77 3.98 7.23
C MET A 52 0.38 3.65 6.67
N PHE A 53 0.31 2.86 5.59
CA PHE A 53 -0.97 2.43 5.03
C PHE A 53 -1.75 1.64 6.07
N TRP A 54 -1.11 0.63 6.65
CA TRP A 54 -1.73 -0.24 7.67
C TRP A 54 -2.25 0.55 8.86
N ASN A 55 -1.41 1.42 9.43
CA ASN A 55 -1.77 2.23 10.59
C ASN A 55 -2.90 3.20 10.27
N SER A 56 -2.91 3.78 9.06
CA SER A 56 -3.98 4.71 8.63
C SER A 56 -5.31 3.99 8.43
N ALA A 57 -5.28 2.79 7.83
CA ALA A 57 -6.46 2.03 7.40
C ALA A 57 -7.46 1.72 8.53
N GLY A 58 -6.98 1.55 9.77
CA GLY A 58 -7.81 1.23 10.94
C GLY A 58 -8.21 2.44 11.80
N THR A 59 -7.76 3.66 11.47
CA THR A 59 -8.04 4.83 12.31
C THR A 59 -9.51 5.26 12.25
N ASP A 60 -10.04 5.82 13.33
CA ASP A 60 -11.41 6.36 13.39
C ASP A 60 -11.52 7.79 12.81
N HIS A 61 -10.40 8.47 12.55
CA HIS A 61 -10.40 9.81 11.96
C HIS A 61 -10.54 9.76 10.44
N ASP A 62 -11.75 9.94 9.90
CA ASP A 62 -12.04 9.78 8.47
C ASP A 62 -11.11 10.56 7.53
N ILE A 63 -10.92 11.86 7.82
CA ILE A 63 -10.04 12.71 7.01
C ILE A 63 -8.58 12.27 7.13
N GLY A 64 -8.13 11.91 8.34
CA GLY A 64 -6.77 11.45 8.61
C GLY A 64 -6.50 10.11 7.92
N ARG A 65 -7.45 9.18 8.01
CA ARG A 65 -7.44 7.87 7.35
C ARG A 65 -7.31 8.02 5.84
N ALA A 66 -8.18 8.83 5.22
CA ALA A 66 -8.19 8.99 3.77
C ALA A 66 -6.89 9.62 3.24
N ARG A 67 -6.40 10.67 3.91
CA ARG A 67 -5.11 11.28 3.56
C ARG A 67 -3.95 10.33 3.79
N GLY A 68 -3.93 9.63 4.93
CA GLY A 68 -2.89 8.67 5.29
C GLY A 68 -2.80 7.50 4.31
N CYS A 69 -3.94 6.87 3.99
CA CYS A 69 -4.00 5.78 3.01
C CYS A 69 -3.54 6.25 1.62
N THR A 70 -3.95 7.45 1.19
CA THR A 70 -3.56 8.02 -0.11
C THR A 70 -2.07 8.34 -0.18
N ALA A 71 -1.52 8.99 0.86
CA ALA A 71 -0.10 9.33 0.94
C ALA A 71 0.78 8.07 0.96
N ALA A 72 0.40 7.09 1.77
CA ALA A 72 1.07 5.81 1.85
C ALA A 72 1.04 5.07 0.50
N PHE A 73 -0.14 5.00 -0.16
CA PHE A 73 -0.27 4.39 -1.48
C PHE A 73 0.65 5.04 -2.52
N ASN A 74 0.70 6.37 -2.55
CA ASN A 74 1.60 7.08 -3.47
C ASN A 74 3.08 6.80 -3.17
N GLY A 75 3.45 6.65 -1.90
CA GLY A 75 4.79 6.22 -1.48
C GLY A 75 5.15 4.83 -1.99
N ILE A 76 4.22 3.86 -1.89
CA ILE A 76 4.39 2.50 -2.41
C ILE A 76 4.60 2.54 -3.94
N VAL A 77 3.70 3.21 -4.68
CA VAL A 77 3.79 3.31 -6.14
C VAL A 77 5.10 3.95 -6.58
N ARG A 78 5.56 5.00 -5.89
CA ARG A 78 6.82 5.69 -6.21
C ARG A 78 8.03 4.76 -6.08
N GLN A 79 8.08 3.93 -5.04
CA GLN A 79 9.16 2.96 -4.87
C GLN A 79 9.17 1.91 -5.99
N LEU A 80 8.00 1.37 -6.31
CA LEU A 80 7.86 0.33 -7.35
C LEU A 80 8.14 0.87 -8.75
N ALA A 81 7.91 2.16 -9.00
CA ALA A 81 8.27 2.83 -10.25
C ALA A 81 9.78 3.11 -10.39
N HIS A 82 10.52 3.18 -9.27
CA HIS A 82 11.95 3.46 -9.23
C HIS A 82 12.74 2.39 -8.47
N PRO A 83 12.77 1.13 -8.94
CA PRO A 83 13.42 0.02 -8.22
C PRO A 83 14.95 0.13 -8.10
N ASN A 84 15.57 1.15 -8.73
CA ASN A 84 17.01 1.30 -8.89
C ASN A 84 17.64 2.40 -8.01
N GLN A 85 16.89 3.01 -7.10
CA GLN A 85 17.43 3.89 -6.05
C GLN A 85 17.55 3.10 -4.75
N ARG A 86 18.50 2.15 -4.69
CA ARG A 86 18.90 1.51 -3.44
C ARG A 86 20.09 2.29 -2.89
N PRO A 87 20.04 2.84 -1.66
CA PRO A 87 21.28 3.22 -0.99
C PRO A 87 22.08 1.94 -0.68
N ASP A 88 23.37 1.98 -1.00
CA ASP A 88 24.34 0.92 -0.78
C ASP A 88 24.60 0.64 0.71
#